data_AF-A0AAE0CM63-F1
#
_entry.id   AF-A0AAE0CM63-F1
#
_cell.length_a   1.000
_cell.length_b   1.000
_cell.length_c   1.000
_cell.angle_alpha   90.00
_cell.angle_beta   90.00
_cell.angle_gamma   90.00
#
_symmetry.space_group_name_H-M   'P 1'
#
loop_
_entity.id
_entity.type
_entity.pdbx_description
1 polymer ?
#
loop_
_entity_poly.entity_id
_entity_poly.type
_entity_poly.pdbx_seq_one_letter_code
_entity_poly.pdbx_strand_id
1 'polypeptide(L)'
;MPVVHPSTWIVPFDIAERVILNPIFRRQAGRPRAGRHISSSERTTTQNCRRCGQPGHNSRRCSNPTLINEGPNKVVPDEYRHKCSICHTVVHNRQTCPTRDSTMV
;
A
#
# COMPACT_ATOMS: atom_id res chain seq x y z
N MET A 1 -7.52 23.61 23.14
CA MET A 1 -8.36 23.90 24.32
C MET A 1 -7.82 23.09 25.49
N PRO A 2 -7.43 23.72 26.61
CA PRO A 2 -6.95 22.98 27.77
C PRO A 2 -8.11 22.23 28.43
N VAL A 3 -7.91 20.94 28.69
CA VAL A 3 -8.86 20.12 29.46
C VAL A 3 -8.69 20.48 30.93
N VAL A 4 -9.76 20.90 31.60
CA VAL A 4 -9.76 21.30 33.01
C VAL A 4 -9.49 20.12 33.94
N HIS A 5 -8.86 20.39 35.08
CA HIS A 5 -8.48 19.37 36.05
C HIS A 5 -9.73 18.69 36.68
N PRO A 6 -9.77 17.36 36.86
CA PRO A 6 -10.96 16.62 37.30
C PRO A 6 -11.57 17.10 38.63
N SER A 7 -10.77 17.71 39.51
CA SER A 7 -11.23 18.28 40.78
C SER A 7 -12.15 19.49 40.63
N THR A 8 -12.24 20.08 39.43
CA THR A 8 -13.17 21.19 39.14
C THR A 8 -14.52 20.71 38.62
N TRP A 9 -14.73 19.41 38.47
CA TRP A 9 -15.96 18.87 37.90
C TRP A 9 -17.06 18.83 38.95
N ILE A 10 -18.19 19.46 38.66
CA ILE A 10 -19.40 19.37 39.46
C ILE A 10 -20.12 18.09 39.02
N VAL A 11 -20.18 17.09 39.89
CA VAL A 11 -20.87 15.82 39.64
C VAL A 11 -22.28 15.88 40.27
N PRO A 12 -23.36 15.84 39.47
CA PRO A 12 -24.73 15.76 39.97
C PRO A 12 -24.98 14.57 40.91
N PHE A 13 -25.89 14.75 41.88
CA PHE A 13 -26.17 13.76 42.92
C PHE A 13 -26.64 12.41 42.34
N ASP A 14 -27.47 12.44 41.30
CA ASP A 14 -27.98 11.24 40.62
C ASP A 14 -26.87 10.44 39.92
N ILE A 15 -25.74 11.07 39.59
CA ILE A 15 -24.57 10.38 39.03
C ILE A 15 -23.69 9.84 40.17
N ALA A 16 -23.57 10.59 41.27
CA ALA A 16 -22.79 10.18 42.43
C ALA A 16 -23.38 8.94 43.14
N GLU A 17 -24.71 8.78 43.13
CA GLU A 17 -25.40 7.66 43.79
C GLU A 17 -25.49 6.39 42.91
N ARG A 18 -25.27 6.50 41.59
CA ARG A 18 -25.32 5.34 40.69
C ARG A 18 -24.16 4.38 40.97
N VAL A 19 -24.48 3.22 41.54
CA VAL A 19 -23.53 2.11 41.69
C VAL A 19 -23.32 1.44 40.34
N ILE A 20 -22.15 1.67 39.72
CA ILE A 20 -21.75 1.02 38.47
C ILE A 20 -21.08 -0.31 38.83
N LEU A 21 -21.78 -1.42 38.55
CA LEU A 21 -21.23 -2.76 38.74
C LEU A 21 -20.32 -3.14 37.57
N ASN A 22 -19.22 -3.82 37.89
CA ASN A 22 -18.36 -4.41 36.87
C ASN A 22 -19.13 -5.49 36.10
N PRO A 23 -18.89 -5.61 34.78
CA PRO A 23 -19.46 -6.72 34.01
C PRO A 23 -19.00 -8.05 34.61
N ILE A 24 -19.96 -8.89 34.98
CA ILE A 24 -19.70 -10.19 35.64
C ILE A 24 -19.15 -11.21 34.63
N PHE A 25 -19.36 -11.00 33.34
CA PHE A 25 -18.94 -11.94 32.30
C PHE A 25 -17.51 -11.67 31.84
N ARG A 26 -16.75 -12.76 31.67
CA ARG A 26 -15.42 -12.72 31.06
C ARG A 26 -15.57 -12.79 29.54
N ARG A 27 -14.91 -11.89 28.81
CA ARG A 27 -14.75 -12.03 27.36
C ARG A 27 -13.81 -13.21 27.10
N GLN A 28 -14.05 -13.95 26.02
CA GLN A 28 -13.13 -15.01 25.60
C GLN A 28 -11.73 -14.45 25.41
N ALA A 29 -10.72 -15.23 25.79
CA ALA A 29 -9.34 -14.86 25.59
C ALA A 29 -9.03 -14.71 24.09
N GLY A 30 -8.27 -13.67 23.76
CA GLY A 30 -7.83 -13.40 22.40
C GLY A 30 -8.62 -12.32 21.66
N ARG A 31 -8.18 -12.05 20.43
CA ARG A 31 -8.68 -10.95 19.61
C ARG A 31 -10.03 -11.31 18.95
N PRO A 32 -11.08 -10.48 19.10
CA PRO A 32 -12.35 -10.66 18.40
C PRO A 32 -12.14 -10.85 16.90
N ARG A 33 -12.82 -11.84 16.31
CA ARG A 33 -12.68 -12.18 14.87
C ARG A 33 -13.58 -11.33 13.98
N ALA A 34 -14.75 -10.93 14.48
CA ALA A 34 -15.74 -10.17 13.71
C ALA A 34 -15.25 -8.74 13.41
N GLY A 35 -15.37 -8.32 12.14
CA GLY A 35 -15.08 -6.94 11.71
C GLY A 35 -13.60 -6.53 11.80
N ARG A 36 -12.68 -7.46 12.03
CA ARG A 36 -11.26 -7.13 12.21
C ARG A 36 -10.53 -7.00 10.86
N HIS A 37 -9.60 -6.06 10.79
CA HIS A 37 -8.61 -6.08 9.72
C HIS A 37 -7.63 -7.25 9.94
N ILE A 38 -7.51 -8.12 8.92
CA ILE A 38 -6.64 -9.30 8.93
C ILE A 38 -5.19 -8.86 8.69
N SER A 39 -4.28 -9.24 9.59
CA SER A 39 -2.86 -8.95 9.43
C SER A 39 -2.27 -9.78 8.28
N SER A 40 -1.13 -9.35 7.73
CA SER A 40 -0.49 -10.09 6.64
C SER A 40 -0.11 -11.53 7.02
N SER A 41 0.21 -11.77 8.30
CA SER A 41 0.58 -13.11 8.80
C SER A 41 -0.62 -14.04 8.98
N GLU A 42 -1.83 -13.50 9.17
CA GLU A 42 -3.06 -14.26 9.26
C GLU A 42 -3.68 -14.56 7.88
N ARG A 43 -3.17 -13.93 6.80
CA ARG A 43 -3.64 -14.21 5.45
C ARG A 43 -3.11 -15.58 5.01
N THR A 44 -4.02 -16.49 4.69
CA THR A 44 -3.74 -17.75 3.99
C THR A 44 -3.45 -17.44 2.52
N THR A 45 -2.45 -16.61 2.21
CA THR A 45 -2.04 -16.43 0.83
C THR A 45 -1.10 -17.58 0.47
N THR A 46 -1.60 -18.55 -0.31
CA THR A 46 -0.75 -19.39 -1.15
C THR A 46 -0.12 -18.47 -2.18
N GLN A 47 0.97 -17.79 -1.80
CA GLN A 47 1.66 -16.86 -2.69
C GLN A 47 2.09 -17.63 -3.93
N ASN A 48 1.46 -17.31 -5.06
CA ASN A 48 1.87 -17.84 -6.36
C ASN A 48 3.30 -17.39 -6.63
N CYS A 49 4.10 -18.30 -7.19
CA CYS A 49 5.46 -17.99 -7.58
C CYS A 49 5.46 -16.84 -8.60
N ARG A 50 6.15 -15.72 -8.30
CA ARG A 50 6.23 -14.56 -9.21
C ARG A 50 6.88 -14.89 -10.56
N ARG A 51 7.62 -16.01 -10.65
CA ARG A 51 8.33 -16.45 -11.87
C ARG A 51 7.43 -17.29 -12.79
N CYS A 52 6.68 -18.23 -12.22
CA CYS A 52 5.91 -19.21 -13.01
C CYS A 52 4.41 -19.22 -12.72
N GLY A 53 3.92 -18.36 -11.83
CA GLY A 53 2.51 -18.26 -11.44
C GLY A 53 1.96 -19.44 -10.61
N GLN A 54 2.73 -20.50 -10.39
CA GLN A 54 2.26 -21.70 -9.68
C GLN A 54 2.44 -21.57 -8.16
N PRO A 55 1.49 -22.04 -7.34
CA PRO A 55 1.61 -22.03 -5.88
C PRO A 55 2.61 -23.08 -5.37
N GLY A 56 2.87 -23.07 -4.06
CA GLY A 56 3.68 -24.11 -3.39
C GLY A 56 5.19 -23.85 -3.36
N HIS A 57 5.69 -22.83 -4.05
CA HIS A 57 7.10 -22.45 -4.00
C HIS A 57 7.29 -20.94 -4.27
N ASN A 58 8.46 -20.42 -3.90
CA ASN A 58 8.83 -19.04 -4.16
C ASN A 58 9.68 -18.91 -5.44
N SER A 59 9.77 -17.69 -5.98
CA SER A 59 10.57 -17.43 -7.19
C SER A 59 12.06 -17.75 -7.02
N ARG A 60 12.57 -17.72 -5.78
CA ARG A 60 13.99 -18.00 -5.47
C ARG A 60 14.36 -19.48 -5.61
N ARG A 61 13.41 -20.39 -5.38
CA ARG A 61 13.56 -21.85 -5.58
C ARG A 61 12.70 -22.38 -6.72
N CYS A 62 12.29 -21.52 -7.65
CA CYS A 62 11.47 -21.91 -8.77
C CYS A 62 12.33 -22.56 -9.87
N SER A 63 12.12 -23.86 -10.09
CA SER A 63 12.72 -24.64 -11.20
C SER A 63 11.92 -24.55 -12.50
N ASN A 64 10.73 -23.96 -12.46
CA ASN A 64 9.89 -23.82 -13.64
C ASN A 64 10.42 -22.71 -14.56
N PRO A 65 10.24 -22.85 -15.89
CA PRO A 65 10.57 -21.78 -16.83
C PRO A 65 9.80 -20.52 -16.47
N THR A 66 10.42 -19.37 -16.70
CA THR A 66 9.75 -18.07 -16.57
C THR A 66 8.52 -18.08 -17.47
N LEU A 67 7.37 -17.69 -16.93
CA LEU A 67 6.35 -17.11 -17.78
C LEU A 67 6.99 -15.81 -18.31
N ILE A 68 7.58 -15.87 -19.50
CA ILE A 68 7.78 -14.67 -20.31
C ILE A 68 6.35 -14.24 -20.57
N ASN A 69 5.85 -13.37 -19.69
CA ASN A 69 4.63 -12.67 -19.97
C ASN A 69 5.00 -11.85 -21.20
N GLU A 70 4.58 -12.31 -22.36
CA GLU A 70 4.11 -11.41 -23.40
C GLU A 70 2.94 -10.65 -22.77
N GLY A 71 3.27 -9.74 -21.84
CA GLY A 71 2.34 -8.73 -21.42
C GLY A 71 1.83 -8.10 -22.71
N PRO A 72 0.54 -7.74 -22.78
CA PRO A 72 -0.05 -7.26 -24.03
C PRO A 72 0.93 -6.25 -24.59
N ASN A 73 1.44 -6.52 -25.80
CA ASN A 73 2.38 -5.65 -26.49
C ASN A 73 1.71 -4.29 -26.49
N LYS A 74 2.06 -3.44 -25.51
CA LYS A 74 1.41 -2.16 -25.34
C LYS A 74 2.00 -1.35 -26.47
N VAL A 75 1.31 -1.38 -27.61
CA VAL A 75 1.50 -0.40 -28.65
C VAL A 75 1.23 0.94 -27.96
N VAL A 76 2.31 1.56 -27.46
CA VAL A 76 2.22 2.86 -26.81
C VAL A 76 1.78 3.81 -27.91
N PRO A 77 0.60 4.44 -27.82
CA PRO A 77 0.17 5.37 -28.86
C PRO A 77 1.24 6.45 -29.04
N ASP A 78 1.49 6.86 -30.28
CA ASP A 78 2.61 7.75 -30.62
C ASP A 78 2.57 9.09 -29.84
N GLU A 79 1.36 9.49 -29.42
CA GLU A 79 1.12 10.64 -28.54
C GLU A 79 1.82 10.54 -27.17
N TYR A 80 1.93 9.33 -26.60
CA TYR A 80 2.55 9.08 -25.29
C TYR A 80 4.04 8.75 -25.37
N ARG A 81 4.61 8.75 -26.58
CA ARG A 81 6.04 8.48 -26.77
C ARG A 81 6.84 9.67 -26.28
N HIS A 82 7.77 9.45 -25.36
CA HIS A 82 8.59 10.53 -24.83
C HIS A 82 9.41 11.20 -25.94
N LYS A 83 9.23 12.51 -26.09
CA LYS A 83 9.90 13.34 -27.09
C LYS A 83 11.01 14.15 -26.41
N CYS A 84 12.10 14.39 -27.12
CA CYS A 84 13.15 15.29 -26.67
C CYS A 84 12.57 16.67 -26.37
N SER A 85 12.88 17.26 -25.22
CA SER A 85 12.36 18.58 -24.83
C SER A 85 12.96 19.75 -25.62
N ILE A 86 14.00 19.50 -26.42
CA ILE A 86 14.72 20.52 -27.20
C ILE A 86 14.27 20.49 -28.66
N CYS A 87 14.22 19.32 -29.29
CA CYS A 87 13.91 19.19 -30.72
C CYS A 87 12.69 18.28 -31.02
N HIS A 88 11.97 17.83 -30.00
CA HIS A 88 10.71 17.07 -30.09
C HIS A 88 10.74 15.75 -30.87
N THR A 89 11.92 15.18 -31.14
CA THR A 89 12.04 13.85 -31.77
C THR A 89 12.07 12.72 -30.73
N VAL A 90 11.66 11.52 -31.12
CA VAL A 90 11.60 10.33 -30.26
C VAL A 90 12.87 9.46 -30.32
N VAL A 91 13.84 9.85 -31.15
CA VAL A 91 15.07 9.09 -31.40
C VAL A 91 16.05 9.22 -30.24
N HIS A 92 15.99 10.32 -29.48
CA HIS A 92 16.94 10.62 -28.42
C HIS A 92 16.28 11.39 -27.25
N ASN A 93 17.00 11.53 -26.15
CA ASN A 93 16.57 12.31 -24.98
C ASN A 93 17.29 13.68 -24.98
N ARG A 94 16.80 14.65 -24.19
CA ARG A 94 17.40 15.98 -24.03
C ARG A 94 18.90 15.93 -23.81
N GLN A 95 19.39 14.91 -23.09
CA GLN A 95 20.79 14.79 -22.76
C GLN A 95 21.68 14.39 -23.95
N THR A 96 21.14 13.70 -24.94
CA THR A 96 21.87 13.28 -26.14
C THR A 96 21.43 14.06 -27.36
N CYS A 97 20.78 15.21 -27.15
CA CYS A 97 20.26 16.04 -28.23
C CYS A 97 21.41 16.73 -28.98
N PRO A 98 21.50 16.61 -30.31
CA PRO A 98 22.56 17.23 -31.11
C PRO A 98 22.58 18.77 -31.00
N THR A 99 21.42 19.38 -30.74
CA THR A 99 21.26 20.83 -30.61
C THR A 99 21.40 21.33 -29.17
N ARG A 100 21.82 20.47 -28.23
CA ARG A 100 21.96 20.82 -26.81
C ARG A 100 23.04 21.88 -26.56
N ASP A 101 23.97 22.08 -27.49
CA ASP A 101 25.15 22.95 -27.37
C ASP A 101 25.06 24.25 -28.19
N SER A 102 23.89 24.63 -28.71
CA SER A 102 23.73 25.87 -29.50
C SER A 102 23.52 27.14 -28.68
N THR A 103 23.94 27.18 -27.41
CA THR A 103 23.89 28.37 -26.54
C THR A 103 25.28 28.95 -26.24
N MET A 104 26.08 29.17 -27.28
CA MET A 104 27.24 30.06 -27.25
C MET A 104 27.22 30.97 -28.49
N VAL A 105 26.39 32.01 -28.43
CA VAL A 105 26.65 33.32 -29.06
C VAL A 105 26.19 34.39 -28.08
#